data_AF-A0A2N9EDZ7-F1
#
_entry.id   AF-A0A2N9EDZ7-F1
#
_cell.length_a   1.000
_cell.length_b   1.000
_cell.length_c   1.000
_cell.angle_alpha   90.00
_cell.angle_beta   90.00
_cell.angle_gamma   90.00
#
_symmetry.space_group_name_H-M   'P 1'
#
loop_
_entity.id
_entity.type
_entity.pdbx_description
1 polymer ?
#
loop_
_entity_poly.entity_id
_entity_poly.type
_entity_poly.pdbx_seq_one_letter_code
_entity_poly.pdbx_strand_id
1 'polypeptide(L)'
;MDMAYLDSLIQRCNSLTHIKQLQAHFIISGQFQFCPSRTKLLELCAISPAGDLSHATRIFRQIQNPSTNDWNAVVRGLASGPEPTMAISCYRTMSRHSLTRIDALTCSFALKACARALARSEAIQLHSQLLRFGFKADVLLLTTLLDVYAKTGDLDSAEKVFDEMIVRDIASWNALISGLAQGSRPTEAIALFNRMRVEGWKPNEVTVLGVLSACSQLGALKEGKKIHGYIMEQKLDMNVIVCNAVIDMYAKCGFADKAYWVFEKMCGRKSLVTWNTMIMAFAMHGDGSKALELFEQMGQTGVHPDAVSYLAVLCACNHAGLVEDGVRLFDSMARSGVTPNVKHYGSVVDLLGRAGRLNEAYDIINSMPMFPDVVLWQSLLGACKTYDNVEMAEFASQKLLEMGSNSCGDFVLLSNVYAAHERWNDVGRVRKAMKNRDVKKIPGFSYIEVDGVIHKFVNADQSHTNWCEIYAKLDEIKFRIKAYGYVAETNFVLHDIGQEEKENVLCYHSEKLAVAFGLISISEGTAIQVIKNLRICGDCHAVIKIISKVYDREIIVRDRARFHRFKDGLCSCRDYW
;
A
#
# COMPACT_ATOMS: atom_id res chain seq x y z
N MET A 1 -35.80 27.61 30.10
CA MET A 1 -34.40 27.29 30.42
C MET A 1 -33.54 28.00 29.39
N ASP A 2 -32.56 28.78 29.83
CA ASP A 2 -31.65 29.50 28.93
C ASP A 2 -30.81 28.48 28.12
N MET A 3 -30.62 28.72 26.82
CA MET A 3 -29.81 27.87 25.95
C MET A 3 -28.36 27.80 26.44
N ALA A 4 -27.86 28.85 27.10
CA ALA A 4 -26.55 28.85 27.72
C ALA A 4 -26.43 27.85 28.89
N TYR A 5 -27.50 27.69 29.67
CA TYR A 5 -27.55 26.75 30.78
C TYR A 5 -27.57 25.29 30.27
N LEU A 6 -28.34 25.02 29.22
CA LEU A 6 -28.39 23.72 28.55
C LEU A 6 -27.01 23.30 28.01
N ASP A 7 -26.31 24.22 27.36
CA ASP A 7 -24.96 23.98 26.82
C ASP A 7 -23.94 23.72 27.93
N SER A 8 -24.05 24.42 29.06
CA SER A 8 -23.21 24.18 30.24
C SER A 8 -23.42 22.78 30.83
N LEU A 9 -24.66 22.26 30.85
CA LEU A 9 -24.96 20.91 31.34
C LEU A 9 -24.40 19.82 30.41
N ILE A 10 -24.51 20.04 29.10
CA ILE A 10 -24.00 19.12 28.08
C ILE A 10 -22.48 19.01 28.16
N GLN A 11 -21.77 20.13 28.34
CA GLN A 11 -20.30 20.13 28.52
C GLN A 11 -19.84 19.36 29.77
N ARG A 12 -20.70 19.23 30.79
CA ARG A 12 -20.41 18.50 32.04
C ARG A 12 -20.70 17.00 31.95
N CYS A 13 -21.30 16.54 30.85
CA CYS A 13 -21.59 15.12 30.64
C CYS A 13 -20.36 14.36 30.13
N ASN A 14 -19.64 13.71 31.05
CA ASN A 14 -18.45 12.88 30.76
C ASN A 14 -18.69 11.36 30.89
N SER A 15 -19.93 10.92 31.17
CA SER A 15 -20.28 9.51 31.29
C SER A 15 -21.69 9.23 30.75
N LEU A 16 -21.93 7.99 30.34
CA LEU A 16 -23.27 7.53 29.92
C LEU A 16 -24.31 7.72 31.04
N THR A 17 -23.90 7.65 32.30
CA THR A 17 -24.77 7.90 33.46
C THR A 17 -25.24 9.36 33.50
N HIS A 18 -24.35 10.32 33.27
CA HIS A 18 -24.72 11.74 33.19
C HIS A 18 -25.67 12.00 32.01
N ILE A 19 -25.43 11.35 30.87
CA ILE A 19 -26.30 11.46 29.69
C ILE A 19 -27.71 10.92 30.00
N LYS A 20 -27.83 9.78 30.71
CA LYS A 20 -29.12 9.22 31.13
C LYS A 20 -29.83 10.12 32.15
N GLN A 21 -29.10 10.76 33.06
CA GLN A 21 -29.67 11.73 34.01
C GLN A 21 -30.19 12.97 33.29
N LEU A 22 -29.44 13.49 32.32
CA LEU A 22 -29.85 14.61 31.48
C LEU A 22 -31.10 14.28 30.66
N GLN A 23 -31.15 13.06 30.09
CA GLN A 23 -32.34 12.55 29.41
C GLN A 23 -33.56 12.52 30.35
N ALA A 24 -33.41 11.93 31.54
CA ALA A 24 -34.50 11.86 32.52
C ALA A 24 -34.98 13.27 32.91
N HIS A 25 -34.06 14.22 33.08
CA HIS A 25 -34.38 15.61 33.34
C HIS A 25 -35.19 16.25 32.19
N PHE A 26 -34.80 16.04 30.94
CA PHE A 26 -35.58 16.55 29.79
C PHE A 26 -36.97 15.91 29.69
N ILE A 27 -37.11 14.63 30.04
CA ILE A 27 -38.42 13.96 30.05
C ILE A 27 -39.31 14.55 31.13
N ILE A 28 -38.82 14.64 32.37
CA ILE A 28 -39.59 15.13 33.53
C ILE A 28 -39.96 16.61 33.37
N SER A 29 -39.05 17.43 32.83
CA SER A 29 -39.30 18.86 32.59
C SER A 29 -40.16 19.14 31.35
N GLY A 30 -40.56 18.11 30.60
CA GLY A 30 -41.27 18.25 29.32
C GLY A 30 -40.42 18.80 28.17
N GLN A 31 -39.15 19.11 28.42
CA GLN A 31 -38.24 19.72 27.43
C GLN A 31 -37.80 18.75 26.33
N PHE A 32 -37.94 17.44 26.54
CA PHE A 32 -37.53 16.43 25.57
C PHE A 32 -38.27 16.54 24.23
N GLN A 33 -39.48 17.08 24.21
CA GLN A 33 -40.22 17.26 22.95
C GLN A 33 -39.74 18.47 22.14
N PHE A 34 -38.92 19.36 22.72
CA PHE A 34 -38.46 20.59 22.09
C PHE A 34 -37.14 20.37 21.33
N CYS A 35 -37.10 20.87 20.09
CA CYS A 35 -36.09 20.50 19.09
C CYS A 35 -34.64 20.83 19.46
N PRO A 36 -34.25 21.97 20.08
CA PRO A 36 -32.83 22.16 20.33
C PRO A 36 -32.31 21.19 21.41
N SER A 37 -33.08 20.96 22.48
CA SER A 37 -32.66 20.13 23.62
C SER A 37 -32.54 18.65 23.24
N ARG A 38 -33.50 18.12 22.48
CA ARG A 38 -33.51 16.72 22.06
C ARG A 38 -32.40 16.38 21.07
N THR A 39 -32.22 17.21 20.04
CA THR A 39 -31.18 17.00 19.03
C THR A 39 -29.80 16.98 19.69
N LYS A 40 -29.51 17.92 20.59
CA LYS A 40 -28.20 18.00 21.25
C LYS A 40 -27.94 16.80 22.18
N LEU A 41 -28.98 16.28 22.83
CA LEU A 41 -28.89 15.01 23.55
C LEU A 41 -28.58 13.83 22.61
N LEU A 42 -29.25 13.75 21.46
CA LEU A 42 -28.99 12.70 20.46
C LEU A 42 -27.55 12.76 19.93
N GLU A 43 -27.05 13.96 19.60
CA GLU A 43 -25.66 14.15 19.15
C GLU A 43 -24.66 13.71 20.22
N LEU A 44 -24.91 14.10 21.48
CA LEU A 44 -24.08 13.70 22.60
C LEU A 44 -24.06 12.18 22.77
N CYS A 45 -25.22 11.51 22.68
CA CYS A 45 -25.30 10.05 22.74
C CYS A 45 -24.60 9.36 21.56
N ALA A 46 -24.72 9.92 20.35
CA ALA A 46 -24.33 9.23 19.12
C ALA A 46 -22.85 9.43 18.74
N ILE A 47 -22.22 10.52 19.17
CA ILE A 47 -20.90 10.94 18.68
C ILE A 47 -19.87 11.07 19.81
N SER A 48 -20.30 11.38 21.04
CA SER A 48 -19.37 11.58 22.15
C SER A 48 -18.64 10.29 22.53
N PRO A 49 -17.36 10.35 22.95
CA PRO A 49 -16.68 9.22 23.56
C PRO A 49 -17.40 8.66 24.80
N ALA A 50 -18.17 9.49 25.50
CA ALA A 50 -18.98 9.09 26.66
C ALA A 50 -20.38 8.58 26.30
N GLY A 51 -20.75 8.62 25.01
CA GLY A 51 -22.05 8.25 24.48
C GLY A 51 -22.21 6.75 24.24
N ASP A 52 -23.42 6.36 23.84
CA ASP A 52 -23.73 5.01 23.37
C ASP A 52 -24.68 5.11 22.16
N LEU A 53 -24.21 4.65 21.00
CA LEU A 53 -24.94 4.74 19.73
C LEU A 53 -26.21 3.88 19.73
N SER A 54 -26.20 2.76 20.45
CA SER A 54 -27.38 1.91 20.64
C SER A 54 -28.46 2.65 21.42
N HIS A 55 -28.07 3.30 22.53
CA HIS A 55 -28.93 4.16 23.32
C HIS A 55 -29.47 5.35 22.51
N ALA A 56 -28.62 6.02 21.72
CA ALA A 56 -29.05 7.10 20.81
C ALA A 56 -30.15 6.63 19.84
N THR A 57 -29.95 5.47 19.22
CA THR A 57 -30.91 4.88 18.28
C THR A 57 -32.23 4.51 18.97
N ARG A 58 -32.18 4.04 20.22
CA ARG A 58 -33.37 3.74 21.03
C ARG A 58 -34.17 5.00 21.37
N ILE A 59 -33.50 6.07 21.77
CA ILE A 59 -34.13 7.38 22.00
C ILE A 59 -34.79 7.86 20.72
N PHE A 60 -34.08 7.80 19.60
CA PHE A 60 -34.56 8.27 18.32
C PHE A 60 -35.86 7.59 17.87
N ARG A 61 -35.98 6.26 18.07
CA ARG A 61 -37.20 5.49 17.75
C ARG A 61 -38.44 5.91 18.55
N GLN A 62 -38.28 6.60 19.67
CA GLN A 62 -39.40 7.08 20.49
C GLN A 62 -39.94 8.43 20.02
N ILE A 63 -39.27 9.07 19.04
CA ILE A 63 -39.65 10.38 18.52
C ILE A 63 -40.71 10.19 17.43
N GLN A 64 -41.91 10.68 17.66
CA GLN A 64 -43.01 10.57 16.68
C GLN A 64 -42.75 11.36 15.40
N ASN A 65 -42.20 12.58 15.52
CA ASN A 65 -41.88 13.47 14.40
C ASN A 65 -40.43 13.95 14.50
N PRO A 66 -39.45 13.16 14.03
CA PRO A 66 -38.05 13.56 14.07
C PRO A 66 -37.79 14.73 13.12
N SER A 67 -37.05 15.73 13.58
CA SER A 67 -36.56 16.82 12.74
C SER A 67 -35.39 16.34 11.86
N THR A 68 -35.04 17.12 10.83
CA THR A 68 -33.81 16.87 10.02
C THR A 68 -32.57 16.77 10.90
N ASN A 69 -32.48 17.58 11.96
CA ASN A 69 -31.33 17.55 12.87
C ASN A 69 -31.29 16.27 13.73
N ASP A 70 -32.45 15.76 14.16
CA ASP A 70 -32.53 14.48 14.88
C ASP A 70 -32.03 13.32 13.98
N TRP A 71 -32.42 13.32 12.70
CA TRP A 71 -31.90 12.37 11.72
C TRP A 71 -30.39 12.53 11.51
N ASN A 72 -29.91 13.77 11.32
CA ASN A 72 -28.50 14.07 11.11
C ASN A 72 -27.63 13.57 12.26
N ALA A 73 -28.08 13.73 13.52
CA ALA A 73 -27.38 13.23 14.69
C ALA A 73 -27.16 11.70 14.64
N VAL A 74 -28.21 10.95 14.31
CA VAL A 74 -28.15 9.47 14.24
C VAL A 74 -27.37 9.00 13.02
N VAL A 75 -27.62 9.56 11.83
CA VAL A 75 -26.90 9.19 10.61
C VAL A 75 -25.40 9.46 10.77
N ARG A 76 -25.01 10.59 11.37
CA ARG A 76 -23.61 10.92 11.66
C ARG A 76 -22.96 9.93 12.63
N GLY A 77 -23.67 9.56 13.70
CA GLY A 77 -23.21 8.54 14.65
C GLY A 77 -23.02 7.18 13.99
N LEU A 78 -24.01 6.72 13.23
CA LEU A 78 -23.95 5.45 12.50
C LEU A 78 -22.84 5.45 11.44
N ALA A 79 -22.64 6.56 10.71
CA ALA A 79 -21.58 6.69 9.72
C ALA A 79 -20.17 6.67 10.37
N SER A 80 -20.08 7.10 11.63
CA SER A 80 -18.85 7.09 12.43
C SER A 80 -18.64 5.77 13.18
N GLY A 81 -19.70 4.98 13.36
CA GLY A 81 -19.70 3.69 14.08
C GLY A 81 -19.03 2.54 13.33
N PRO A 82 -19.04 1.32 13.90
CA PRO A 82 -18.41 0.13 13.33
C PRO A 82 -19.13 -0.41 12.09
N GLU A 83 -20.45 -0.18 11.98
CA GLU A 83 -21.29 -0.68 10.87
C GLU A 83 -21.84 0.48 10.03
N PRO A 84 -21.05 1.05 9.10
CA PRO A 84 -21.46 2.22 8.30
C PRO A 84 -22.68 1.95 7.41
N THR A 85 -22.96 0.70 7.04
CA THR A 85 -24.14 0.31 6.26
C THR A 85 -25.47 0.66 6.96
N MET A 86 -25.48 0.69 8.30
CA MET A 86 -26.65 1.12 9.07
C MET A 86 -27.00 2.58 8.81
N ALA A 87 -26.01 3.46 8.61
CA ALA A 87 -26.24 4.87 8.29
C ALA A 87 -26.92 5.02 6.93
N ILE A 88 -26.52 4.21 5.95
CA ILE A 88 -27.13 4.16 4.61
C ILE A 88 -28.59 3.70 4.70
N SER A 89 -28.88 2.68 5.51
CA SER A 89 -30.25 2.22 5.77
C SER A 89 -31.11 3.28 6.47
N CYS A 90 -30.53 3.99 7.45
CA CYS A 90 -31.16 5.11 8.15
C CYS A 90 -31.52 6.25 7.18
N TYR A 91 -30.57 6.64 6.32
CA TYR A 91 -30.79 7.63 5.26
C TYR A 91 -31.92 7.23 4.30
N ARG A 92 -31.97 5.96 3.87
CA ARG A 92 -33.06 5.46 3.01
C ARG A 92 -34.42 5.55 3.71
N THR A 93 -34.46 5.27 5.02
CA THR A 93 -35.68 5.41 5.82
C THR A 93 -36.14 6.86 5.90
N MET A 94 -35.22 7.79 6.19
CA MET A 94 -35.49 9.23 6.18
C MET A 94 -36.00 9.69 4.80
N SER A 95 -35.40 9.20 3.71
CA SER A 95 -35.78 9.58 2.34
C SER A 95 -37.19 9.16 1.94
N ARG A 96 -37.76 8.15 2.61
CA ARG A 96 -39.14 7.72 2.42
C ARG A 96 -40.13 8.52 3.26
N HIS A 97 -39.65 9.30 4.23
CA HIS A 97 -40.47 10.08 5.13
C HIS A 97 -40.77 11.45 4.49
N SER A 98 -41.99 11.63 3.99
CA SER A 98 -42.40 12.79 3.16
C SER A 98 -42.34 14.15 3.88
N LEU A 99 -42.37 14.15 5.21
CA LEU A 99 -42.40 15.36 6.04
C LEU A 99 -41.02 15.95 6.37
N THR A 100 -39.92 15.22 6.11
CA THR A 100 -38.57 15.64 6.51
C THR A 100 -37.73 16.04 5.32
N ARG A 101 -37.23 17.28 5.33
CA ARG A 101 -36.33 17.79 4.29
C ARG A 101 -34.94 17.20 4.47
N ILE A 102 -34.41 16.60 3.40
CA ILE A 102 -33.00 16.21 3.32
C ILE A 102 -32.18 17.46 3.03
N ASP A 103 -31.14 17.69 3.82
CA ASP A 103 -30.18 18.77 3.61
C ASP A 103 -28.81 18.22 3.16
N ALA A 104 -27.89 19.13 2.83
CA ALA A 104 -26.54 18.78 2.39
C ALA A 104 -25.76 17.98 3.45
N LEU A 105 -26.00 18.25 4.74
CA LEU A 105 -25.34 17.54 5.85
C LEU A 105 -25.79 16.08 5.91
N THR A 106 -27.10 15.82 5.76
CA THR A 106 -27.64 14.46 5.71
C THR A 106 -26.96 13.65 4.61
N CYS A 107 -26.87 14.23 3.40
CA CYS A 107 -26.21 13.57 2.27
C CYS A 107 -24.71 13.38 2.50
N SER A 108 -24.01 14.35 3.10
CA SER A 108 -22.59 14.22 3.43
C SER A 108 -22.33 13.04 4.39
N PHE A 109 -23.14 12.87 5.44
CA PHE A 109 -23.00 11.75 6.36
C PHE A 109 -23.30 10.40 5.69
N ALA A 110 -24.33 10.33 4.84
CA ALA A 110 -24.65 9.13 4.08
C ALA A 110 -23.54 8.77 3.07
N LEU A 111 -22.95 9.76 2.40
CA LEU A 111 -21.81 9.57 1.51
C LEU A 111 -20.57 9.09 2.28
N LYS A 112 -20.24 9.67 3.43
CA LYS A 112 -19.14 9.19 4.30
C LYS A 112 -19.34 7.74 4.71
N ALA A 113 -20.58 7.34 4.99
CA ALA A 113 -20.90 5.95 5.24
C ALA A 113 -20.68 5.06 4.00
N CYS A 114 -21.06 5.52 2.80
CA CYS A 114 -20.79 4.81 1.55
C CYS A 114 -19.30 4.62 1.30
N ALA A 115 -18.47 5.65 1.52
CA ALA A 115 -17.01 5.56 1.42
C ALA A 115 -16.45 4.49 2.35
N ARG A 116 -16.91 4.44 3.61
CA ARG A 116 -16.44 3.45 4.60
C ARG A 116 -16.93 2.03 4.32
N ALA A 117 -18.14 1.89 3.77
CA ALA A 117 -18.73 0.61 3.41
C ALA A 117 -18.32 0.13 2.01
N LEU A 118 -17.56 0.93 1.25
CA LEU A 118 -17.27 0.73 -0.18
C LEU A 118 -18.56 0.50 -1.01
N ALA A 119 -19.66 1.15 -0.62
CA ALA A 119 -21.00 0.96 -1.17
C ALA A 119 -21.21 1.77 -2.47
N ARG A 120 -20.64 1.28 -3.58
CA ARG A 120 -20.65 1.98 -4.88
C ARG A 120 -22.06 2.25 -5.40
N SER A 121 -22.96 1.28 -5.31
CA SER A 121 -24.32 1.41 -5.87
C SER A 121 -25.12 2.50 -5.18
N GLU A 122 -24.94 2.63 -3.87
CA GLU A 122 -25.60 3.62 -3.03
C GLU A 122 -25.03 5.01 -3.22
N ALA A 123 -23.71 5.10 -3.40
CA ALA A 123 -23.05 6.35 -3.75
C ALA A 123 -23.61 6.95 -5.05
N ILE A 124 -23.82 6.12 -6.08
CA ILE A 124 -24.40 6.56 -7.37
C ILE A 124 -25.85 7.03 -7.19
N GLN A 125 -26.66 6.31 -6.39
CA GLN A 125 -28.04 6.74 -6.10
C GLN A 125 -28.06 8.08 -5.35
N LEU A 126 -27.18 8.26 -4.36
CA LEU A 126 -27.01 9.51 -3.62
C LEU A 126 -26.59 10.64 -4.55
N HIS A 127 -25.64 10.42 -5.46
CA HIS A 127 -25.22 11.41 -6.45
C HIS A 127 -26.41 11.91 -7.28
N SER A 128 -27.22 10.99 -7.84
CA SER A 128 -28.43 11.38 -8.59
C SER A 128 -29.42 12.20 -7.75
N GLN A 129 -29.55 11.88 -6.45
CA GLN A 129 -30.37 12.66 -5.53
C GLN A 129 -29.80 14.06 -5.26
N LEU A 130 -28.48 14.19 -5.10
CA LEU A 130 -27.80 15.48 -4.93
C LEU A 130 -28.10 16.43 -6.09
N LEU A 131 -28.03 15.92 -7.32
CA LEU A 131 -28.37 16.68 -8.52
C LEU A 131 -29.83 17.12 -8.49
N ARG A 132 -30.75 16.21 -8.13
CA ARG A 132 -32.19 16.51 -8.03
C ARG A 132 -32.51 17.53 -6.93
N PHE A 133 -31.79 17.51 -5.81
CA PHE A 133 -31.97 18.47 -4.72
C PHE A 133 -31.32 19.84 -5.01
N GLY A 134 -30.56 19.96 -6.09
CA GLY A 134 -29.94 21.22 -6.50
C GLY A 134 -28.67 21.57 -5.71
N PHE A 135 -28.00 20.60 -5.07
CA PHE A 135 -26.79 20.83 -4.27
C PHE A 135 -25.49 20.94 -5.09
N LYS A 136 -25.58 21.25 -6.39
CA LYS A 136 -24.45 21.33 -7.32
C LYS A 136 -23.44 22.46 -7.05
N ALA A 137 -23.74 23.38 -6.14
CA ALA A 137 -22.85 24.47 -5.73
C ALA A 137 -22.22 24.23 -4.36
N ASP A 138 -22.57 23.15 -3.66
CA ASP A 138 -22.03 22.83 -2.33
C ASP A 138 -20.66 22.15 -2.46
N VAL A 139 -19.59 22.93 -2.31
CA VAL A 139 -18.21 22.47 -2.46
C VAL A 139 -17.88 21.33 -1.49
N LEU A 140 -18.32 21.41 -0.24
CA LEU A 140 -18.02 20.40 0.78
C LEU A 140 -18.68 19.05 0.44
N LEU A 141 -19.92 19.12 -0.03
CA LEU A 141 -20.68 17.93 -0.42
C LEU A 141 -20.10 17.28 -1.68
N LEU A 142 -19.71 18.08 -2.67
CA LEU A 142 -19.04 17.60 -3.89
C LEU A 142 -17.65 17.03 -3.59
N THR A 143 -16.88 17.64 -2.69
CA THR A 143 -15.61 17.06 -2.20
C THR A 143 -15.84 15.72 -1.49
N THR A 144 -16.92 15.59 -0.72
CA THR A 144 -17.29 14.30 -0.09
C THR A 144 -17.67 13.26 -1.15
N LEU A 145 -18.44 13.65 -2.17
CA LEU A 145 -18.84 12.77 -3.27
C LEU A 145 -17.62 12.29 -4.06
N LEU A 146 -16.67 13.18 -4.33
CA LEU A 146 -15.41 12.87 -4.99
C LEU A 146 -14.61 11.82 -4.19
N ASP A 147 -14.44 12.02 -2.88
CA ASP A 147 -13.76 11.07 -2.00
C ASP A 147 -14.42 9.68 -2.01
N VAL A 148 -15.76 9.62 -2.10
CA VAL A 148 -16.49 8.35 -2.23
C VAL A 148 -16.19 7.66 -3.56
N TYR A 149 -16.21 8.38 -4.67
CA TYR A 149 -15.87 7.81 -5.98
C TYR A 149 -14.43 7.30 -6.01
N ALA A 150 -13.49 8.08 -5.48
CA ALA A 150 -12.10 7.65 -5.37
C ALA A 150 -11.93 6.38 -4.54
N LYS A 151 -12.54 6.31 -3.35
CA LYS A 151 -12.45 5.13 -2.46
C LYS A 151 -13.16 3.89 -3.00
N THR A 152 -14.21 4.07 -3.79
CA THR A 152 -14.91 2.95 -4.45
C THR A 152 -14.25 2.52 -5.77
N GLY A 153 -13.15 3.16 -6.17
CA GLY A 153 -12.35 2.81 -7.35
C GLY A 153 -12.85 3.38 -8.67
N ASP A 154 -13.87 4.23 -8.66
CA ASP A 154 -14.45 4.87 -9.86
C ASP A 154 -13.80 6.25 -10.08
N LEU A 155 -12.51 6.23 -10.43
CA LEU A 155 -11.68 7.43 -10.54
C LEU A 155 -12.12 8.35 -11.69
N ASP A 156 -12.67 7.77 -12.76
CA ASP A 156 -13.21 8.54 -13.88
C ASP A 156 -14.41 9.39 -13.46
N SER A 157 -15.29 8.84 -12.61
CA SER A 157 -16.40 9.61 -12.04
C SER A 157 -15.90 10.65 -11.05
N ALA A 158 -14.85 10.35 -10.27
CA ALA A 158 -14.24 11.31 -9.35
C ALA A 158 -13.65 12.53 -10.10
N GLU A 159 -12.94 12.30 -11.19
CA GLU A 159 -12.40 13.36 -12.07
C GLU A 159 -13.50 14.18 -12.73
N LYS A 160 -14.55 13.52 -13.25
CA LYS A 160 -15.70 14.24 -13.83
C LYS A 160 -16.37 15.16 -12.83
N VAL A 161 -16.65 14.67 -11.62
CA VAL A 161 -17.22 15.49 -10.54
C VAL A 161 -16.30 16.68 -10.27
N PHE A 162 -14.98 16.45 -10.16
CA PHE A 162 -14.01 17.52 -9.94
C PHE A 162 -14.01 18.57 -11.05
N ASP A 163 -14.01 18.14 -12.31
CA ASP A 163 -13.96 19.03 -13.48
C ASP A 163 -15.30 19.80 -13.65
N GLU A 164 -16.42 19.26 -13.17
CA GLU A 164 -17.74 19.92 -13.15
C GLU A 164 -17.96 20.85 -11.94
N MET A 165 -17.12 20.80 -10.90
CA MET A 165 -17.23 21.71 -9.75
C MET A 165 -17.06 23.17 -10.17
N ILE A 166 -18.08 23.99 -9.89
CA ILE A 166 -18.08 25.45 -10.17
C ILE A 166 -17.01 26.16 -9.33
N VAL A 167 -16.90 25.77 -8.06
CA VAL A 167 -15.90 26.27 -7.12
C VAL A 167 -15.13 25.08 -6.56
N ARG A 168 -13.81 25.16 -6.63
CA ARG A 168 -12.90 24.18 -6.05
C ARG A 168 -12.20 24.81 -4.87
N ASP A 169 -11.88 24.01 -3.87
CA ASP A 169 -11.08 24.40 -2.72
C ASP A 169 -9.88 23.47 -2.56
N ILE A 170 -8.98 23.81 -1.64
CA ILE A 170 -7.79 22.99 -1.38
C ILE A 170 -8.17 21.54 -1.00
N ALA A 171 -9.34 21.34 -0.37
CA ALA A 171 -9.80 20.03 0.04
C ALA A 171 -10.22 19.17 -1.16
N SER A 172 -10.88 19.74 -2.17
CA SER A 172 -11.26 19.01 -3.39
C SER A 172 -10.03 18.57 -4.20
N TRP A 173 -9.02 19.44 -4.32
CA TRP A 173 -7.73 19.10 -4.94
C TRP A 173 -7.04 17.96 -4.20
N ASN A 174 -6.94 18.07 -2.87
CA ASN A 174 -6.29 17.08 -2.02
C ASN A 174 -6.99 15.71 -2.07
N ALA A 175 -8.33 15.71 -2.09
CA ALA A 175 -9.12 14.50 -2.18
C ALA A 175 -8.86 13.77 -3.50
N LEU A 176 -8.81 14.49 -4.63
CA LEU A 176 -8.55 13.86 -5.92
C LEU A 176 -7.10 13.41 -6.08
N ILE A 177 -6.11 14.23 -5.70
CA ILE A 177 -4.69 13.85 -5.75
C ILE A 177 -4.45 12.57 -4.92
N SER A 178 -4.99 12.52 -3.70
CA SER A 178 -4.87 11.34 -2.84
C SER A 178 -5.62 10.13 -3.40
N GLY A 179 -6.81 10.37 -3.96
CA GLY A 179 -7.63 9.35 -4.60
C GLY A 179 -6.94 8.70 -5.79
N LEU A 180 -6.36 9.50 -6.69
CA LEU A 180 -5.61 9.01 -7.85
C LEU A 180 -4.33 8.26 -7.44
N ALA A 181 -3.60 8.79 -6.46
CA ALA A 181 -2.40 8.13 -5.94
C ALA A 181 -2.73 6.78 -5.28
N GLN A 182 -3.84 6.66 -4.55
CA GLN A 182 -4.26 5.40 -3.93
C GLN A 182 -4.95 4.45 -4.92
N GLY A 183 -5.60 4.99 -5.95
CA GLY A 183 -6.37 4.28 -6.96
C GLY A 183 -5.54 3.73 -8.12
N SER A 184 -4.22 3.59 -7.98
CA SER A 184 -3.31 3.11 -9.03
C SER A 184 -3.22 3.99 -10.28
N ARG A 185 -3.52 5.29 -10.18
CA ARG A 185 -3.28 6.33 -11.22
C ARG A 185 -2.25 7.39 -10.76
N PRO A 186 -1.05 7.00 -10.27
CA PRO A 186 -0.10 7.96 -9.68
C PRO A 186 0.45 8.99 -10.69
N THR A 187 0.52 8.67 -11.99
CA THR A 187 0.96 9.64 -13.02
C THR A 187 0.01 10.82 -13.10
N GLU A 188 -1.28 10.54 -12.98
CA GLU A 188 -2.35 11.53 -13.09
C GLU A 188 -2.45 12.35 -11.80
N ALA A 189 -2.15 11.76 -10.65
CA ALA A 189 -1.99 12.50 -9.40
C ALA A 189 -0.88 13.56 -9.50
N ILE A 190 0.26 13.24 -10.13
CA ILE A 190 1.36 14.20 -10.36
C ILE A 190 0.93 15.27 -11.38
N ALA A 191 0.27 14.88 -12.47
CA ALA A 191 -0.25 15.82 -13.46
C ALA A 191 -1.24 16.82 -12.83
N LEU A 192 -2.14 16.33 -11.98
CA LEU A 192 -3.13 17.13 -11.27
C LEU A 192 -2.47 18.09 -10.27
N PHE A 193 -1.42 17.66 -9.56
CA PHE A 193 -0.61 18.54 -8.71
C PHE A 193 0.06 19.67 -9.50
N ASN A 194 0.58 19.36 -10.69
CA ASN A 194 1.16 20.38 -11.57
C ASN A 194 0.09 21.36 -12.08
N ARG A 195 -1.09 20.87 -12.46
CA ARG A 195 -2.26 21.70 -12.83
C ARG A 195 -2.64 22.65 -11.69
N MET A 196 -2.77 22.13 -10.47
CA MET A 196 -3.07 22.91 -9.26
C MET A 196 -2.11 24.10 -9.09
N ARG A 197 -0.80 23.88 -9.28
CA ARG A 197 0.22 24.94 -9.15
C ARG A 197 0.14 25.97 -10.27
N VAL A 198 -0.10 25.54 -11.51
CA VAL A 198 -0.26 26.44 -12.66
C VAL A 198 -1.49 27.34 -12.48
N GLU A 199 -2.55 26.80 -11.89
CA GLU A 199 -3.77 27.56 -11.53
C GLU A 199 -3.58 28.46 -10.29
N GLY A 200 -2.37 28.56 -9.73
CA GLY A 200 -2.03 29.49 -8.65
C GLY A 200 -2.42 29.01 -7.25
N TRP A 201 -2.89 27.77 -7.09
CA TRP A 201 -3.13 27.21 -5.76
C TRP A 201 -1.81 26.94 -5.05
N LYS A 202 -1.82 27.11 -3.73
CA LYS A 202 -0.67 26.82 -2.87
C LYS A 202 -0.83 25.43 -2.22
N PRO A 203 -0.04 24.42 -2.65
CA PRO A 203 -0.03 23.11 -1.99
C PRO A 203 0.27 23.20 -0.50
N ASN A 204 -0.51 22.49 0.31
CA ASN A 204 -0.31 22.36 1.75
C ASN A 204 0.27 20.97 2.10
N GLU A 205 0.39 20.68 3.39
CA GLU A 205 0.92 19.41 3.91
C GLU A 205 0.15 18.21 3.34
N VAL A 206 -1.18 18.27 3.29
CA VAL A 206 -2.01 17.19 2.76
C VAL A 206 -1.77 17.01 1.26
N THR A 207 -1.63 18.11 0.52
CA THR A 207 -1.30 18.06 -0.91
C THR A 207 0.02 17.35 -1.16
N VAL A 208 1.08 17.75 -0.44
CA VAL A 208 2.42 17.19 -0.66
C VAL A 208 2.50 15.71 -0.26
N LEU A 209 1.76 15.28 0.77
CA LEU A 209 1.67 13.85 1.14
C LEU A 209 1.07 13.01 0.01
N GLY A 210 0.01 13.48 -0.62
CA GLY A 210 -0.63 12.77 -1.75
C GLY A 210 0.31 12.61 -2.95
N VAL A 211 0.96 13.70 -3.38
CA VAL A 211 1.85 13.66 -4.56
C VAL A 211 3.18 12.96 -4.27
N LEU A 212 3.73 13.04 -3.05
CA LEU A 212 4.92 12.27 -2.67
C LEU A 212 4.64 10.76 -2.71
N SER A 213 3.45 10.33 -2.26
CA SER A 213 3.02 8.94 -2.38
C SER A 213 2.97 8.47 -3.83
N ALA A 214 2.45 9.30 -4.75
CA ALA A 214 2.47 9.02 -6.17
C ALA A 214 3.91 8.88 -6.73
N CYS A 215 4.82 9.77 -6.31
CA CYS A 215 6.23 9.70 -6.69
C CYS A 215 6.89 8.41 -6.18
N SER A 216 6.63 8.02 -4.92
CA SER A 216 7.12 6.76 -4.32
C SER A 216 6.66 5.52 -5.08
N GLN A 217 5.44 5.53 -5.62
CA GLN A 217 4.89 4.40 -6.38
C GLN A 217 5.53 4.28 -7.76
N LEU A 218 5.76 5.41 -8.43
CA LEU A 218 6.35 5.45 -9.77
C LEU A 218 7.88 5.38 -9.79
N GLY A 219 8.54 5.65 -8.66
CA GLY A 219 9.98 5.90 -8.64
C GLY A 219 10.37 7.23 -9.29
N ALA A 220 9.44 8.20 -9.37
CA ALA A 220 9.61 9.47 -10.09
C ALA A 220 10.52 10.45 -9.33
N LEU A 221 11.83 10.16 -9.28
CA LEU A 221 12.82 10.91 -8.50
C LEU A 221 12.88 12.40 -8.88
N LYS A 222 12.82 12.71 -10.19
CA LYS A 222 12.94 14.10 -10.68
C LYS A 222 11.81 14.97 -10.10
N GLU A 223 10.57 14.48 -10.17
CA GLU A 223 9.41 15.16 -9.60
C GLU A 223 9.46 15.19 -8.07
N GLY A 224 9.84 14.09 -7.43
CA GLY A 224 10.05 14.02 -5.98
C GLY A 224 11.04 15.06 -5.45
N LYS A 225 12.15 15.31 -6.17
CA LYS A 225 13.11 16.37 -5.82
C LYS A 225 12.52 17.78 -5.95
N LYS A 226 11.75 18.05 -7.01
CA LYS A 226 11.07 19.35 -7.18
C LYS A 226 10.09 19.61 -6.03
N ILE A 227 9.31 18.60 -5.66
CA ILE A 227 8.35 18.68 -4.54
C ILE A 227 9.09 18.88 -3.22
N HIS A 228 10.20 18.18 -2.98
CA HIS A 228 11.02 18.38 -1.79
C HIS A 228 11.63 19.78 -1.70
N GLY A 229 12.08 20.36 -2.83
CA GLY A 229 12.49 21.77 -2.89
C GLY A 229 11.37 22.71 -2.47
N TYR A 230 10.16 22.53 -3.00
CA TYR A 230 8.97 23.30 -2.59
C TYR A 230 8.65 23.15 -1.10
N ILE A 231 8.75 21.93 -0.55
CA ILE A 231 8.54 21.66 0.89
C ILE A 231 9.47 22.51 1.75
N MET A 232 10.76 22.58 1.38
CA MET A 232 11.76 23.38 2.09
C MET A 232 11.49 24.89 1.94
N GLU A 233 11.17 25.34 0.73
CA GLU A 233 10.84 26.76 0.46
C GLU A 233 9.63 27.24 1.26
N GLN A 234 8.60 26.39 1.39
CA GLN A 234 7.38 26.69 2.13
C GLN A 234 7.41 26.30 3.61
N LYS A 235 8.56 25.80 4.11
CA LYS A 235 8.75 25.37 5.50
C LYS A 235 7.77 24.28 5.95
N LEU A 236 7.32 23.43 5.02
CA LEU A 236 6.42 22.30 5.31
C LEU A 236 7.16 21.14 5.98
N ASP A 237 8.50 21.13 5.94
CA ASP A 237 9.39 20.18 6.61
C ASP A 237 9.33 20.27 8.14
N MET A 238 8.79 21.36 8.69
CA MET A 238 8.48 21.47 10.12
C MET A 238 7.47 20.40 10.59
N ASN A 239 6.70 19.82 9.67
CA ASN A 239 5.81 18.70 9.96
C ASN A 239 6.54 17.36 9.80
N VAL A 240 6.68 16.61 10.89
CA VAL A 240 7.32 15.29 10.93
C VAL A 240 6.70 14.30 9.93
N ILE A 241 5.39 14.40 9.66
CA ILE A 241 4.68 13.51 8.73
C ILE A 241 5.13 13.79 7.28
N VAL A 242 5.34 15.07 6.94
CA VAL A 242 5.86 15.48 5.64
C VAL A 242 7.30 14.98 5.47
N CYS A 243 8.15 15.15 6.48
CA CYS A 243 9.50 14.58 6.47
C CYS A 243 9.50 13.06 6.25
N ASN A 244 8.64 12.32 6.95
CA ASN A 244 8.53 10.86 6.77
C ASN A 244 8.12 10.49 5.34
N ALA A 245 7.21 11.24 4.72
CA ALA A 245 6.83 11.02 3.32
C ALA A 245 7.98 11.32 2.34
N VAL A 246 8.81 12.32 2.61
CA VAL A 246 10.00 12.60 1.81
C VAL A 246 11.05 11.48 1.94
N ILE A 247 11.27 10.97 3.15
CA ILE A 247 12.15 9.81 3.41
C ILE A 247 11.64 8.58 2.63
N ASP A 248 10.35 8.25 2.76
CA ASP A 248 9.72 7.13 2.04
C ASP A 248 9.84 7.29 0.52
N MET A 249 9.64 8.51 0.01
CA MET A 249 9.77 8.82 -1.42
C MET A 249 11.19 8.57 -1.92
N TYR A 250 12.22 9.11 -1.27
CA TYR A 250 13.59 8.86 -1.70
C TYR A 250 13.96 7.38 -1.59
N ALA A 251 13.56 6.70 -0.52
CA ALA A 251 13.81 5.28 -0.33
C ALA A 251 13.18 4.44 -1.46
N LYS A 252 11.90 4.69 -1.80
CA LYS A 252 11.17 3.99 -2.86
C LYS A 252 11.48 4.46 -4.28
N CYS A 253 12.22 5.57 -4.43
CA CYS A 253 12.86 5.97 -5.68
C CYS A 253 14.27 5.38 -5.83
N GLY A 254 14.75 4.57 -4.88
CA GLY A 254 16.04 3.91 -4.98
C GLY A 254 17.22 4.69 -4.39
N PHE A 255 17.00 5.72 -3.56
CA PHE A 255 18.07 6.56 -2.97
C PHE A 255 17.99 6.61 -1.44
N ALA A 256 18.40 5.53 -0.78
CA ALA A 256 18.44 5.43 0.69
C ALA A 256 19.37 6.47 1.35
N ASP A 257 20.45 6.84 0.66
CA ASP A 257 21.40 7.90 1.01
C ASP A 257 20.71 9.28 1.15
N LYS A 258 19.84 9.64 0.20
CA LYS A 258 19.06 10.89 0.29
C LYS A 258 17.98 10.81 1.36
N ALA A 259 17.34 9.65 1.51
CA ALA A 259 16.39 9.41 2.58
C ALA A 259 17.05 9.59 3.96
N TYR A 260 18.27 9.05 4.13
CA TYR A 260 19.05 9.20 5.35
C TYR A 260 19.47 10.65 5.60
N TRP A 261 19.89 11.39 4.57
CA TRP A 261 20.20 12.81 4.71
C TRP A 261 19.00 13.60 5.25
N VAL A 262 17.78 13.35 4.73
CA VAL A 262 16.56 14.00 5.24
C VAL A 262 16.34 13.62 6.69
N PHE A 263 16.42 12.33 7.03
CA PHE A 263 16.29 11.80 8.38
C PHE A 263 17.25 12.49 9.36
N GLU A 264 18.53 12.62 9.02
CA GLU A 264 19.52 13.27 9.87
C GLU A 264 19.24 14.77 10.06
N LYS A 265 18.82 15.46 9.00
CA LYS A 265 18.59 16.92 9.01
C LYS A 265 17.25 17.37 9.60
N MET A 266 16.35 16.45 9.96
CA MET A 266 15.08 16.80 10.59
C MET A 266 15.30 17.65 11.85
N CYS A 267 14.70 18.84 11.88
CA CYS A 267 14.82 19.76 13.03
C CYS A 267 14.01 19.32 14.26
N GLY A 268 12.92 18.57 14.05
CA GLY A 268 12.04 18.08 15.12
C GLY A 268 12.51 16.76 15.74
N ARG A 269 11.94 16.42 16.90
CA ARG A 269 12.16 15.09 17.51
C ARG A 269 11.64 14.01 16.56
N LYS A 270 12.52 13.06 16.22
CA LYS A 270 12.17 11.88 15.42
C LYS A 270 11.13 11.05 16.16
N SER A 271 10.01 10.79 15.50
CA SER A 271 8.94 9.94 16.04
C SER A 271 9.27 8.45 15.82
N LEU A 272 8.56 7.55 16.51
CA LEU A 272 8.59 6.11 16.26
C LEU A 272 8.42 5.78 14.76
N VAL A 273 7.47 6.43 14.09
CA VAL A 273 7.24 6.28 12.65
C VAL A 273 8.47 6.71 11.84
N THR A 274 9.17 7.77 12.25
CA THR A 274 10.37 8.28 11.55
C THR A 274 11.49 7.24 11.55
N TRP A 275 11.75 6.63 12.71
CA TRP A 275 12.74 5.55 12.84
C TRP A 275 12.35 4.33 12.02
N ASN A 276 11.09 3.89 12.12
CA ASN A 276 10.58 2.74 11.37
C ASN A 276 10.67 2.96 9.85
N THR A 277 10.36 4.16 9.36
CA THR A 277 10.51 4.51 7.94
C THR A 277 11.97 4.39 7.48
N MET A 278 12.94 4.87 8.28
CA MET A 278 14.35 4.80 7.90
C MET A 278 14.94 3.39 7.99
N ILE A 279 14.59 2.62 9.03
CA ILE A 279 14.99 1.21 9.17
C ILE A 279 14.45 0.40 7.97
N MET A 280 13.17 0.59 7.63
CA MET A 280 12.57 -0.05 6.46
C MET A 280 13.21 0.41 5.14
N ALA A 281 13.62 1.68 5.04
CA ALA A 281 14.34 2.18 3.88
C ALA A 281 15.66 1.41 3.68
N PHE A 282 16.47 1.20 4.72
CA PHE A 282 17.67 0.37 4.60
C PHE A 282 17.36 -1.11 4.36
N ALA A 283 16.29 -1.64 4.97
CA ALA A 283 15.83 -3.01 4.72
C ALA A 283 15.50 -3.25 3.24
N MET A 284 14.75 -2.35 2.60
CA MET A 284 14.42 -2.43 1.16
C MET A 284 15.65 -2.32 0.26
N HIS A 285 16.75 -1.77 0.76
CA HIS A 285 18.01 -1.60 0.03
C HIS A 285 19.05 -2.69 0.33
N GLY A 286 18.70 -3.65 1.21
CA GLY A 286 19.57 -4.77 1.60
C GLY A 286 20.67 -4.39 2.59
N ASP A 287 20.64 -3.19 3.17
CA ASP A 287 21.63 -2.76 4.16
C ASP A 287 21.15 -3.10 5.59
N GLY A 288 21.26 -4.40 5.92
CA GLY A 288 20.86 -4.91 7.22
C GLY A 288 21.68 -4.33 8.37
N SER A 289 22.97 -4.08 8.14
CA SER A 289 23.86 -3.53 9.17
C SER A 289 23.45 -2.12 9.58
N LYS A 290 23.15 -1.23 8.62
CA LYS A 290 22.69 0.13 8.94
C LYS A 290 21.29 0.14 9.58
N ALA A 291 20.43 -0.79 9.16
CA ALA A 291 19.11 -0.96 9.78
C ALA A 291 19.20 -1.38 11.26
N LEU A 292 20.11 -2.30 11.61
CA LEU A 292 20.38 -2.71 12.99
C LEU A 292 20.97 -1.57 13.82
N GLU A 293 21.93 -0.82 13.27
CA GLU A 293 22.51 0.36 13.93
C GLU A 293 21.42 1.39 14.29
N LEU A 294 20.50 1.66 13.36
CA LEU A 294 19.39 2.59 13.60
C LEU A 294 18.38 2.06 14.62
N PHE A 295 18.12 0.75 14.61
CA PHE A 295 17.25 0.12 15.61
C PHE A 295 17.83 0.25 17.03
N GLU A 296 19.15 0.12 17.18
CA GLU A 296 19.83 0.32 18.45
C GLU A 296 19.82 1.80 18.88
N GLN A 297 20.17 2.72 17.96
CA GLN A 297 20.14 4.16 18.20
C GLN A 297 18.75 4.66 18.61
N MET A 298 17.70 4.12 18.01
CA MET A 298 16.31 4.40 18.38
C MET A 298 16.07 4.15 19.88
N GLY A 299 16.50 2.99 20.39
CA GLY A 299 16.42 2.64 21.81
C GLY A 299 17.23 3.58 22.70
N GLN A 300 18.46 3.92 22.28
CA GLN A 300 19.34 4.85 23.00
C GLN A 300 18.74 6.27 23.13
N THR A 301 17.91 6.69 22.17
CA THR A 301 17.21 7.99 22.20
C THR A 301 15.91 7.98 23.02
N GLY A 302 15.64 6.88 23.74
CA GLY A 302 14.44 6.70 24.57
C GLY A 302 13.16 6.50 23.78
N VAL A 303 13.26 6.11 22.50
CA VAL A 303 12.10 5.70 21.69
C VAL A 303 11.98 4.19 21.77
N HIS A 304 10.92 3.69 22.40
CA HIS A 304 10.71 2.25 22.58
C HIS A 304 10.24 1.59 21.27
N PRO A 305 10.94 0.53 20.81
CA PRO A 305 10.51 -0.25 19.66
C PRO A 305 9.15 -0.92 19.85
N ASP A 306 8.31 -0.85 18.83
CA ASP A 306 7.02 -1.53 18.74
C ASP A 306 7.04 -2.70 17.75
N ALA A 307 5.89 -3.34 17.56
CA ALA A 307 5.71 -4.41 16.57
C ALA A 307 6.12 -3.98 15.14
N VAL A 308 5.91 -2.71 14.76
CA VAL A 308 6.32 -2.25 13.42
C VAL A 308 7.84 -2.10 13.33
N SER A 309 8.48 -1.67 14.42
CA SER A 309 9.93 -1.51 14.54
C SER A 309 10.66 -2.85 14.39
N TYR A 310 10.19 -3.88 15.11
CA TYR A 310 10.72 -5.23 15.04
C TYR A 310 10.53 -5.85 13.65
N LEU A 311 9.35 -5.66 13.05
CA LEU A 311 9.11 -6.13 11.68
C LEU A 311 10.08 -5.47 10.70
N ALA A 312 10.33 -4.17 10.80
CA ALA A 312 11.24 -3.46 9.90
C ALA A 312 12.69 -3.98 9.97
N VAL A 313 13.20 -4.22 11.18
CA VAL A 313 14.57 -4.73 11.35
C VAL A 313 14.68 -6.22 10.98
N LEU A 314 13.64 -7.04 11.22
CA LEU A 314 13.57 -8.43 10.75
C LEU A 314 13.58 -8.51 9.22
N CYS A 315 12.84 -7.63 8.54
CA CYS A 315 12.91 -7.52 7.08
C CYS A 315 14.34 -7.16 6.61
N ALA A 316 15.05 -6.31 7.34
CA ALA A 316 16.44 -5.96 7.02
C ALA A 316 17.37 -7.17 7.16
N CYS A 317 17.25 -7.93 8.26
CA CYS A 317 18.00 -9.18 8.45
C CYS A 317 17.71 -10.19 7.32
N ASN A 318 16.44 -10.32 6.93
CA ASN A 318 16.00 -11.21 5.84
C ASN A 318 16.56 -10.82 4.46
N HIS A 319 16.71 -9.52 4.18
CA HIS A 319 17.28 -9.09 2.91
C HIS A 319 18.82 -9.08 2.90
N ALA A 320 19.46 -9.02 4.07
CA ALA A 320 20.91 -9.01 4.22
C ALA A 320 21.52 -10.38 4.60
N GLY A 321 20.69 -11.38 4.90
CA GLY A 321 21.13 -12.71 5.32
C GLY A 321 21.69 -12.78 6.73
N LEU A 322 21.27 -11.86 7.60
CA LEU A 322 21.70 -11.79 8.99
C LEU A 322 20.84 -12.74 9.85
N VAL A 323 20.96 -14.04 9.60
CA VAL A 323 20.10 -15.09 10.17
C VAL A 323 20.12 -15.07 11.70
N GLU A 324 21.31 -15.10 12.29
CA GLU A 324 21.46 -15.13 13.75
C GLU A 324 20.97 -13.83 14.41
N ASP A 325 21.19 -12.67 13.78
CA ASP A 325 20.65 -11.40 14.28
C ASP A 325 19.12 -11.39 14.24
N GLY A 326 18.52 -11.87 13.14
CA GLY A 326 17.07 -11.94 13.01
C GLY A 326 16.42 -12.87 14.04
N VAL A 327 16.99 -14.05 14.30
CA VAL A 327 16.50 -14.97 15.34
C VAL A 327 16.63 -14.33 16.73
N ARG A 328 17.79 -13.73 17.06
CA ARG A 328 17.99 -13.03 18.35
C ARG A 328 17.01 -11.88 18.55
N LEU A 329 16.73 -11.11 17.50
CA LEU A 329 15.76 -10.01 17.53
C LEU A 329 14.35 -10.52 17.80
N PHE A 330 13.94 -11.59 17.12
CA PHE A 330 12.63 -12.21 17.33
C PHE A 330 12.46 -12.69 18.78
N ASP A 331 13.45 -13.38 19.33
CA ASP A 331 13.44 -13.85 20.73
C ASP A 331 13.43 -12.69 21.73
N SER A 332 14.03 -11.55 21.38
CA SER A 332 14.05 -10.37 22.24
C SER A 332 12.69 -9.66 22.36
N MET A 333 11.76 -9.87 21.42
CA MET A 333 10.48 -9.15 21.39
C MET A 333 9.69 -9.29 22.69
N ALA A 334 9.58 -10.51 23.22
CA ALA A 334 8.87 -10.79 24.45
C ALA A 334 9.52 -10.09 25.67
N ARG A 335 10.85 -10.05 25.72
CA ARG A 335 11.61 -9.34 26.77
C ARG A 335 11.39 -7.83 26.72
N SER A 336 11.12 -7.29 25.54
CA SER A 336 10.79 -5.89 25.31
C SER A 336 9.28 -5.58 25.41
N GLY A 337 8.46 -6.55 25.84
CA GLY A 337 7.00 -6.36 26.01
C GLY A 337 6.22 -6.27 24.69
N VAL A 338 6.81 -6.70 23.57
CA VAL A 338 6.18 -6.70 22.25
C VAL A 338 5.74 -8.11 21.90
N THR A 339 4.44 -8.33 21.68
CA THR A 339 3.92 -9.64 21.26
C THR A 339 4.14 -9.86 19.77
N PRO A 340 4.83 -10.94 19.34
CA PRO A 340 4.96 -11.28 17.93
C PRO A 340 3.59 -11.56 17.29
N ASN A 341 3.35 -10.96 16.12
CA ASN A 341 2.18 -11.25 15.28
C ASN A 341 2.58 -12.10 14.06
N VAL A 342 1.60 -12.53 13.27
CA VAL A 342 1.80 -13.40 12.08
C VAL A 342 2.90 -12.90 11.13
N LYS A 343 3.04 -11.59 10.94
CA LYS A 343 4.07 -11.01 10.04
C LYS A 343 5.49 -11.18 10.58
N HIS A 344 5.68 -11.20 11.89
CA HIS A 344 6.99 -11.45 12.50
C HIS A 344 7.41 -12.90 12.29
N TYR A 345 6.51 -13.84 12.58
CA TYR A 345 6.73 -15.27 12.28
C TYR A 345 7.03 -15.48 10.80
N GLY A 346 6.24 -14.88 9.90
CA GLY A 346 6.50 -14.96 8.46
C GLY A 346 7.86 -14.41 8.04
N SER A 347 8.33 -13.33 8.67
CA SER A 347 9.67 -12.78 8.39
C SER A 347 10.80 -13.71 8.84
N VAL A 348 10.63 -14.39 9.98
CA VAL A 348 11.61 -15.37 10.48
C VAL A 348 11.58 -16.67 9.67
N VAL A 349 10.41 -17.14 9.26
CA VAL A 349 10.27 -18.30 8.36
C VAL A 349 10.94 -18.02 7.02
N ASP A 350 10.73 -16.84 6.44
CA ASP A 350 11.42 -16.45 5.19
C ASP A 350 12.94 -16.36 5.39
N LEU A 351 13.40 -15.75 6.49
CA LEU A 351 14.83 -15.66 6.84
C LEU A 351 15.50 -17.04 6.97
N LEU A 352 14.90 -17.95 7.74
CA LEU A 352 15.41 -19.31 7.93
C LEU A 352 15.31 -20.13 6.64
N GLY A 353 14.20 -19.97 5.91
CA GLY A 353 13.97 -20.61 4.62
C GLY A 353 15.04 -20.25 3.59
N ARG A 354 15.36 -18.96 3.44
CA ARG A 354 16.44 -18.47 2.56
C ARG A 354 17.85 -18.85 3.02
N ALA A 355 18.00 -19.29 4.26
CA ALA A 355 19.26 -19.82 4.79
C ALA A 355 19.37 -21.34 4.63
N GLY A 356 18.33 -22.02 4.13
CA GLY A 356 18.28 -23.47 4.01
C GLY A 356 17.96 -24.19 5.31
N ARG A 357 17.61 -23.46 6.39
CA ARG A 357 17.24 -24.02 7.70
C ARG A 357 15.76 -24.42 7.71
N LEU A 358 15.38 -25.30 6.78
CA LEU A 358 13.97 -25.63 6.49
C LEU A 358 13.24 -26.22 7.70
N ASN A 359 13.89 -27.10 8.47
CA ASN A 359 13.29 -27.70 9.66
C ASN A 359 12.99 -26.66 10.73
N GLU A 360 13.91 -25.73 10.97
CA GLU A 360 13.69 -24.65 11.94
C GLU A 360 12.61 -23.69 11.46
N ALA A 361 12.56 -23.40 10.16
CA ALA A 361 11.47 -22.62 9.57
C ALA A 361 10.11 -23.31 9.79
N TYR A 362 10.04 -24.63 9.64
CA TYR A 362 8.84 -25.42 9.94
C TYR A 362 8.48 -25.41 11.43
N ASP A 363 9.46 -25.53 12.31
CA ASP A 363 9.26 -25.48 13.77
C ASP A 363 8.69 -24.13 14.22
N ILE A 364 9.15 -23.03 13.64
CA ILE A 364 8.62 -21.67 13.88
C ILE A 364 7.13 -21.58 13.49
N ILE A 365 6.71 -22.22 12.38
CA ILE A 365 5.29 -22.26 11.98
C ILE A 365 4.47 -23.04 13.03
N ASN A 366 5.00 -24.16 13.51
CA ASN A 366 4.30 -25.00 14.49
C ASN A 366 4.24 -24.38 15.89
N SER A 367 5.20 -23.53 16.25
CA SER A 367 5.23 -22.86 17.55
C SER A 367 4.29 -21.66 17.66
N MET A 368 3.58 -21.30 16.58
CA MET A 368 2.74 -20.10 16.56
C MET A 368 1.55 -20.20 17.54
N PRO A 369 1.29 -19.16 18.35
CA PRO A 369 0.12 -19.10 19.21
C PRO A 369 -1.17 -18.71 18.47
N MET A 370 -1.09 -18.49 17.16
CA MET A 370 -2.21 -18.13 16.29
C MET A 370 -2.17 -18.94 14.99
N PHE A 371 -3.28 -18.93 14.23
CA PHE A 371 -3.32 -19.61 12.94
C PHE A 371 -2.28 -19.04 11.97
N PRO A 372 -1.41 -19.89 11.37
CA PRO A 372 -0.51 -19.47 10.31
C PRO A 372 -1.31 -18.95 9.11
N ASP A 373 -0.85 -17.87 8.48
CA ASP A 373 -1.42 -17.40 7.22
C ASP A 373 -0.77 -18.07 6.01
N VAL A 374 -1.32 -17.81 4.82
CA VAL A 374 -0.87 -18.39 3.55
C VAL A 374 0.58 -18.01 3.24
N VAL A 375 1.06 -16.85 3.71
CA VAL A 375 2.39 -16.32 3.37
C VAL A 375 3.50 -17.15 4.01
N LEU A 376 3.29 -17.69 5.21
CA LEU A 376 4.29 -18.53 5.90
C LEU A 376 4.56 -19.82 5.11
N TRP A 377 3.50 -20.52 4.71
CA TRP A 377 3.62 -21.75 3.92
C TRP A 377 4.14 -21.47 2.49
N GLN A 378 3.80 -20.32 1.90
CA GLN A 378 4.39 -19.87 0.63
C GLN A 378 5.89 -19.64 0.74
N SER A 379 6.34 -19.04 1.85
CA SER A 379 7.75 -18.79 2.11
C SER A 379 8.51 -20.11 2.27
N LEU A 380 7.97 -21.05 3.04
CA LEU A 380 8.54 -22.39 3.20
C LEU A 380 8.58 -23.17 1.87
N LEU A 381 7.50 -23.13 1.07
CA LEU A 381 7.45 -23.76 -0.25
C LEU A 381 8.50 -23.17 -1.21
N GLY A 382 8.66 -21.85 -1.21
CA GLY A 382 9.70 -21.16 -1.99
C GLY A 382 11.11 -21.56 -1.59
N ALA A 383 11.36 -21.72 -0.29
CA ALA A 383 12.63 -22.21 0.24
C ALA A 383 12.88 -23.67 -0.16
N CYS A 384 11.88 -24.55 -0.06
CA CYS A 384 11.99 -25.95 -0.48
C CYS A 384 12.35 -26.09 -1.97
N LYS A 385 11.82 -25.20 -2.82
CA LYS A 385 12.19 -25.12 -4.25
C LYS A 385 13.65 -24.72 -4.49
N THR A 386 14.25 -24.00 -3.55
CA THR A 386 15.64 -23.52 -3.66
C THR A 386 16.63 -24.56 -3.14
N TYR A 387 16.25 -25.31 -2.10
CA TYR A 387 17.07 -26.32 -1.43
C TYR A 387 16.67 -27.77 -1.76
N ASP A 388 15.89 -27.95 -2.82
CA ASP A 388 15.54 -29.25 -3.41
C ASP A 388 14.81 -30.23 -2.45
N ASN A 389 14.06 -29.71 -1.48
CA ASN A 389 13.32 -30.54 -0.53
C ASN A 389 11.89 -30.82 -1.02
N VAL A 390 11.72 -31.91 -1.77
CA VAL A 390 10.44 -32.27 -2.39
C VAL A 390 9.36 -32.61 -1.37
N GLU A 391 9.69 -33.37 -0.32
CA GLU A 391 8.72 -33.82 0.69
C GLU A 391 8.10 -32.62 1.43
N MET A 392 8.94 -31.67 1.86
CA MET A 392 8.47 -30.48 2.54
C MET A 392 7.73 -29.52 1.60
N ALA A 393 8.10 -29.47 0.32
CA ALA A 393 7.35 -28.73 -0.70
C ALA A 393 5.93 -29.31 -0.91
N GLU A 394 5.80 -30.63 -1.00
CA GLU A 394 4.50 -31.30 -1.11
C GLU A 394 3.64 -31.04 0.12
N PHE A 395 4.22 -31.13 1.32
CA PHE A 395 3.53 -30.84 2.57
C PHE A 395 3.06 -29.38 2.67
N ALA A 396 3.95 -28.41 2.40
CA ALA A 396 3.61 -26.99 2.41
C ALA A 396 2.53 -26.66 1.38
N SER A 397 2.61 -27.25 0.18
CA SER A 397 1.55 -27.09 -0.82
C SER A 397 0.23 -27.69 -0.37
N GLN A 398 0.23 -28.84 0.29
CA GLN A 398 -1.00 -29.45 0.82
C GLN A 398 -1.66 -28.55 1.87
N LYS A 399 -0.87 -27.94 2.78
CA LYS A 399 -1.37 -26.95 3.75
C LYS A 399 -1.98 -25.73 3.07
N LEU A 400 -1.35 -25.20 2.03
CA LEU A 400 -1.90 -24.09 1.24
C LEU A 400 -3.25 -24.44 0.60
N LEU A 401 -3.42 -25.68 0.11
CA LEU A 401 -4.68 -26.15 -0.45
C LEU A 401 -5.77 -26.30 0.62
N GLU A 402 -5.43 -26.83 1.80
CA GLU A 402 -6.35 -26.95 2.96
C GLU A 402 -6.85 -25.58 3.43
N MET A 403 -6.01 -24.54 3.34
CA MET A 403 -6.35 -23.16 3.65
C MET A 403 -7.17 -22.46 2.55
N GLY A 404 -7.48 -23.16 1.45
CA GLY A 404 -8.23 -22.59 0.33
C GLY A 404 -7.42 -21.63 -0.55
N SER A 405 -6.08 -21.67 -0.51
CA SER A 405 -5.26 -20.87 -1.42
C SER A 405 -5.51 -21.28 -2.87
N ASN A 406 -5.77 -20.28 -3.71
CA ASN A 406 -5.85 -20.39 -5.17
C ASN A 406 -4.79 -19.50 -5.85
N SER A 407 -3.72 -19.17 -5.13
CA SER A 407 -2.60 -18.40 -5.67
C SER A 407 -1.90 -19.19 -6.77
N CYS A 408 -1.79 -18.62 -7.98
CA CYS A 408 -1.08 -19.25 -9.08
C CYS A 408 0.40 -19.50 -8.76
N GLY A 409 1.00 -18.69 -7.88
CA GLY A 409 2.40 -18.82 -7.48
C GLY A 409 2.67 -20.15 -6.78
N ASP A 410 1.74 -20.63 -5.96
CA ASP A 410 1.90 -21.83 -5.14
C ASP A 410 1.99 -23.08 -6.03
N PHE A 411 1.06 -23.19 -6.99
CA PHE A 411 1.08 -24.25 -8.00
C PHE A 411 2.30 -24.16 -8.91
N VAL A 412 2.69 -22.95 -9.33
CA VAL A 412 3.89 -22.76 -10.17
C VAL A 412 5.14 -23.18 -9.40
N LEU A 413 5.28 -22.84 -8.12
CA LEU A 413 6.41 -23.25 -7.29
C LEU A 413 6.47 -24.77 -7.15
N LEU A 414 5.36 -25.44 -6.80
CA LEU A 414 5.32 -26.91 -6.70
C LEU A 414 5.62 -27.58 -8.05
N SER A 415 5.02 -27.09 -9.13
CA SER A 415 5.31 -27.58 -10.49
C SER A 415 6.78 -27.42 -10.85
N ASN A 416 7.43 -26.34 -10.39
CA ASN A 416 8.84 -26.09 -10.63
C ASN A 416 9.73 -27.07 -9.83
N VAL A 417 9.36 -27.40 -8.59
CA VAL A 417 10.05 -28.45 -7.79
C VAL A 417 9.98 -29.79 -8.51
N TYR A 418 8.82 -30.18 -9.03
CA TYR A 418 8.68 -31.42 -9.78
C TYR A 418 9.45 -31.42 -11.10
N ALA A 419 9.42 -30.31 -11.83
CA ALA A 419 10.15 -30.19 -13.10
C ALA A 419 11.68 -30.30 -12.89
N ALA A 420 12.22 -29.74 -11.81
CA ALA A 420 13.63 -29.86 -11.46
C ALA A 420 14.09 -31.31 -11.21
N HIS A 421 13.16 -32.18 -10.80
CA HIS A 421 13.39 -33.62 -10.56
C HIS A 421 12.87 -34.52 -11.69
N GLU A 422 12.57 -33.95 -12.86
CA GLU A 422 12.05 -34.69 -14.04
C GLU A 422 10.73 -35.46 -13.75
N ARG A 423 9.98 -35.07 -12.72
CA ARG A 423 8.68 -35.65 -12.35
C ARG A 423 7.55 -35.07 -13.21
N TRP A 424 7.64 -35.25 -14.54
CA TRP A 424 6.72 -34.64 -15.52
C TRP A 424 5.25 -35.04 -15.37
N ASN A 425 4.99 -36.25 -14.89
CA ASN A 425 3.64 -36.70 -14.55
C ASN A 425 3.01 -35.80 -13.48
N ASP A 426 3.80 -35.40 -12.48
CA ASP A 426 3.34 -34.57 -11.36
C ASP A 426 3.17 -33.10 -11.77
N VAL A 427 4.05 -32.60 -12.64
CA VAL A 427 3.84 -31.33 -13.35
C VAL A 427 2.48 -31.33 -14.07
N GLY A 428 2.15 -32.42 -14.77
CA GLY A 428 0.84 -32.61 -15.40
C GLY A 428 -0.32 -32.57 -14.42
N ARG A 429 -0.19 -33.24 -13.26
CA ARG A 429 -1.19 -33.22 -12.18
C ARG A 429 -1.43 -31.80 -11.65
N VAL A 430 -0.36 -31.05 -11.39
CA VAL A 430 -0.44 -29.66 -10.90
C VAL A 430 -1.12 -28.75 -11.93
N ARG A 431 -0.76 -28.85 -13.22
CA ARG A 431 -1.41 -28.08 -14.30
C ARG A 431 -2.91 -28.39 -14.42
N LYS A 432 -3.30 -29.65 -14.27
CA LYS A 432 -4.71 -30.06 -14.24
C LYS A 432 -5.44 -29.46 -13.03
N ALA A 433 -4.82 -29.47 -11.86
CA ALA A 433 -5.38 -28.84 -10.66
C ALA A 433 -5.59 -27.33 -10.83
N MET A 434 -4.63 -26.61 -11.43
CA MET A 434 -4.78 -25.19 -11.77
C MET A 434 -5.98 -24.94 -12.69
N LYS A 435 -6.11 -25.76 -13.76
CA LYS A 435 -7.23 -25.65 -14.71
C LYS A 435 -8.59 -25.91 -14.05
N ASN A 436 -8.68 -26.92 -13.18
CA ASN A 436 -9.91 -27.27 -12.48
C ASN A 436 -10.38 -26.20 -11.47
N ARG A 437 -9.47 -25.32 -11.03
CA ARG A 437 -9.74 -24.24 -10.07
C ARG A 437 -9.78 -22.84 -10.70
N ASP A 438 -9.77 -22.77 -12.04
CA ASP A 438 -9.68 -21.52 -12.81
C ASP A 438 -8.52 -20.58 -12.40
N VAL A 439 -7.39 -21.18 -12.02
CA VAL A 439 -6.19 -20.44 -11.60
C VAL A 439 -5.35 -20.09 -12.84
N LYS A 440 -5.21 -18.80 -13.13
CA LYS A 440 -4.42 -18.28 -14.27
C LYS A 440 -3.07 -17.73 -13.80
N LYS A 441 -2.02 -18.00 -14.58
CA LYS A 441 -0.67 -17.47 -14.33
C LYS A 441 -0.66 -15.96 -14.55
N ILE A 442 -0.18 -15.21 -13.56
CA ILE A 442 0.05 -13.76 -13.69
C ILE A 442 1.28 -13.52 -14.58
N PRO A 443 1.17 -12.73 -15.66
CA PRO A 443 2.32 -12.39 -16.49
C PRO A 443 3.28 -11.45 -15.74
N GLY A 444 4.58 -11.72 -15.85
CA GLY A 444 5.62 -10.81 -15.40
C GLY A 444 5.77 -9.65 -16.39
N PHE A 445 5.89 -8.44 -15.88
CA PHE A 445 6.16 -7.25 -16.67
C PHE A 445 7.08 -6.30 -15.91
N SER A 446 7.85 -5.53 -16.67
CA SER A 446 8.74 -4.49 -16.15
C SER A 446 8.34 -3.16 -16.75
N TYR A 447 8.60 -2.07 -16.05
CA TYR A 447 8.46 -0.73 -16.61
C TYR A 447 9.61 0.17 -16.22
N ILE A 448 9.82 1.20 -17.03
CA ILE A 448 10.87 2.20 -16.93
C ILE A 448 10.26 3.57 -17.25
N GLU A 449 10.67 4.59 -16.51
CA GLU A 449 10.29 5.97 -16.76
C GLU A 449 11.38 6.67 -17.56
N VAL A 450 11.01 7.25 -18.70
CA VAL A 450 11.89 8.08 -19.53
C VAL A 450 11.13 9.35 -19.87
N ASP A 451 11.70 10.50 -19.52
CA ASP A 451 11.16 11.84 -19.78
C ASP A 451 9.68 12.04 -19.39
N GLY A 452 9.29 11.49 -18.23
CA GLY A 452 7.94 11.59 -17.68
C GLY A 452 6.96 10.56 -18.24
N VAL A 453 7.38 9.70 -19.18
CA VAL A 453 6.55 8.66 -19.79
C VAL A 453 6.94 7.29 -19.24
N ILE A 454 5.94 6.50 -18.84
CA ILE A 454 6.14 5.14 -18.36
C ILE A 454 6.03 4.16 -19.52
N HIS A 455 7.11 3.44 -19.79
CA HIS A 455 7.19 2.41 -20.81
C HIS A 455 7.09 1.04 -20.16
N LYS A 456 6.07 0.26 -20.51
CA LYS A 456 5.81 -1.08 -19.98
C LYS A 456 6.24 -2.14 -20.98
N PHE A 457 6.91 -3.17 -20.49
CA PHE A 457 7.39 -4.32 -21.26
C PHE A 457 6.89 -5.63 -20.67
N VAL A 458 6.37 -6.51 -21.51
CA VAL A 458 6.12 -7.93 -21.19
C VAL A 458 7.19 -8.83 -21.79
N ASN A 459 7.15 -10.14 -21.53
CA ASN A 459 8.09 -11.08 -22.14
C ASN A 459 7.91 -11.11 -23.66
N ALA A 460 9.00 -11.01 -24.43
CA ALA A 460 8.99 -10.96 -25.89
C ALA A 460 8.07 -9.86 -26.47
N ASP A 461 7.98 -8.72 -25.76
CA ASP A 461 7.13 -7.61 -26.18
C ASP A 461 7.61 -6.98 -27.50
N GLN A 462 6.68 -6.73 -28.41
CA GLN A 462 6.88 -6.01 -29.67
C GLN A 462 5.84 -4.89 -29.87
N SER A 463 5.04 -4.59 -28.84
CA SER A 463 4.01 -3.54 -28.90
C SER A 463 4.57 -2.12 -28.79
N HIS A 464 5.80 -1.97 -28.29
CA HIS A 464 6.48 -0.70 -28.16
C HIS A 464 6.85 -0.10 -29.52
N THR A 465 6.72 1.21 -29.72
CA THR A 465 7.02 1.88 -31.00
C THR A 465 8.45 1.63 -31.49
N ASN A 466 9.41 1.57 -30.56
CA ASN A 466 10.84 1.37 -30.86
C ASN A 466 11.28 -0.09 -30.68
N TRP A 467 10.38 -1.07 -30.79
CA TRP A 467 10.73 -2.48 -30.49
C TRP A 467 11.92 -2.99 -31.33
N CYS A 468 12.05 -2.60 -32.60
CA CYS A 468 13.18 -3.00 -33.46
C CYS A 468 14.53 -2.57 -32.88
N GLU A 469 14.63 -1.31 -32.41
CA GLU A 469 15.86 -0.76 -31.82
C GLU A 469 16.20 -1.45 -30.50
N ILE A 470 15.18 -1.74 -29.69
CA ILE A 470 15.34 -2.45 -28.41
C ILE A 470 15.88 -3.86 -28.65
N TYR A 471 15.37 -4.57 -29.66
CA TYR A 471 15.83 -5.92 -30.00
C TYR A 471 17.26 -5.90 -30.54
N ALA A 472 17.58 -4.96 -31.43
CA ALA A 472 18.94 -4.78 -31.92
C ALA A 472 19.92 -4.49 -30.76
N LYS A 473 19.50 -3.69 -29.77
CA LYS A 473 20.31 -3.44 -28.57
C LYS A 473 20.45 -4.67 -27.68
N LEU A 474 19.42 -5.51 -27.56
CA LEU A 474 19.52 -6.78 -26.86
C LEU A 474 20.51 -7.74 -27.52
N ASP A 475 20.54 -7.79 -28.85
CA ASP A 475 21.52 -8.59 -29.59
C ASP A 475 22.95 -8.09 -29.38
N GLU A 476 23.17 -6.76 -29.39
CA GLU A 476 24.45 -6.15 -29.01
C GLU A 476 24.85 -6.52 -27.58
N ILE A 477 23.91 -6.40 -26.62
CA ILE A 477 24.13 -6.79 -25.22
C ILE A 477 24.53 -8.27 -25.15
N LYS A 478 23.76 -9.16 -25.78
CA LYS A 478 24.00 -10.62 -25.79
C LYS A 478 25.40 -10.93 -26.33
N PHE A 479 25.82 -10.27 -27.40
CA PHE A 479 27.16 -10.42 -27.96
C PHE A 479 28.24 -9.96 -26.98
N ARG A 480 28.09 -8.77 -26.40
CA ARG A 480 29.09 -8.19 -25.49
C ARG A 480 29.21 -8.96 -24.17
N ILE A 481 28.11 -9.38 -23.56
CA ILE A 481 28.16 -10.11 -22.28
C ILE A 481 28.77 -11.51 -22.42
N LYS A 482 28.62 -12.17 -23.58
CA LYS A 482 29.28 -13.47 -23.86
C LYS A 482 30.80 -13.34 -23.84
N ALA A 483 31.35 -12.24 -24.35
CA ALA A 483 32.80 -11.96 -24.29
C ALA A 483 33.32 -11.79 -22.85
N TYR A 484 32.43 -11.49 -21.89
CA TYR A 484 32.73 -11.37 -20.46
C TYR A 484 32.41 -12.65 -19.66
N GLY A 485 32.19 -13.79 -20.35
CA GLY A 485 31.99 -15.09 -19.72
C GLY A 485 30.56 -15.37 -19.27
N TYR A 486 29.55 -14.63 -19.76
CA TYR A 486 28.16 -14.95 -19.49
C TYR A 486 27.77 -16.31 -20.09
N VAL A 487 27.22 -17.17 -19.25
CA VAL A 487 26.56 -18.43 -19.62
C VAL A 487 25.11 -18.32 -19.18
N ALA A 488 24.18 -18.60 -20.10
CA ALA A 488 22.75 -18.53 -19.81
C ALA A 488 22.36 -19.58 -18.77
N GLU A 489 21.67 -19.16 -17.71
CA GLU A 489 21.25 -20.06 -16.64
C GLU A 489 19.94 -20.77 -17.05
N THR A 490 20.02 -21.70 -17.99
CA THR A 490 18.84 -22.38 -18.57
C THR A 490 18.04 -23.21 -17.57
N ASN A 491 18.61 -23.52 -16.41
CA ASN A 491 17.91 -24.14 -15.28
C ASN A 491 16.71 -23.31 -14.78
N PHE A 492 16.66 -22.01 -15.08
CA PHE A 492 15.50 -21.17 -14.79
C PHE A 492 14.36 -21.32 -15.81
N VAL A 493 14.59 -22.01 -16.92
CA VAL A 493 13.57 -22.37 -17.91
C VAL A 493 13.13 -23.81 -17.69
N LEU A 494 12.09 -23.96 -16.87
CA LEU A 494 11.54 -25.25 -16.44
C LEU A 494 10.52 -25.83 -17.45
N HIS A 495 10.65 -25.43 -18.72
CA HIS A 495 9.92 -26.01 -19.82
C HIS A 495 10.73 -27.15 -20.44
N ASP A 496 10.04 -28.23 -20.83
CA ASP A 496 10.63 -29.34 -21.57
C ASP A 496 10.80 -28.94 -23.04
N ILE A 497 11.84 -28.14 -23.29
CA ILE A 497 12.22 -27.57 -24.59
C ILE A 497 13.74 -27.67 -24.77
N GLY A 498 14.20 -27.55 -26.01
CA GLY A 498 15.63 -27.65 -26.33
C GLY A 498 16.47 -26.59 -25.63
N GLN A 499 17.75 -26.88 -25.36
CA GLN A 499 18.66 -25.98 -24.64
C GLN A 499 18.78 -24.61 -25.33
N GLU A 500 18.85 -24.58 -26.66
CA GLU A 500 18.89 -23.35 -27.46
C GLU A 500 17.60 -22.52 -27.35
N GLU A 501 16.44 -23.18 -27.27
CA GLU A 501 15.15 -22.52 -27.06
C GLU A 501 15.04 -21.94 -25.65
N LYS A 502 15.60 -22.62 -24.63
CA LYS A 502 15.71 -22.08 -23.27
C LYS A 502 16.52 -20.79 -23.25
N GLU A 503 17.67 -20.76 -23.92
CA GLU A 503 18.49 -19.56 -24.02
C GLU A 503 17.75 -18.41 -24.72
N ASN A 504 17.03 -18.70 -25.80
CA ASN A 504 16.26 -17.69 -26.53
C ASN A 504 15.11 -17.13 -25.70
N VAL A 505 14.39 -17.95 -24.94
CA VAL A 505 13.33 -17.49 -24.02
C VAL A 505 13.88 -16.52 -22.97
N LEU A 506 15.07 -16.80 -22.42
CA LEU A 506 15.72 -15.94 -21.42
C LEU A 506 16.14 -14.58 -21.99
N CYS A 507 16.44 -14.48 -23.28
CA CYS A 507 16.94 -13.24 -23.89
C CYS A 507 15.90 -12.11 -23.86
N TYR A 508 14.61 -12.44 -23.98
CA TYR A 508 13.54 -11.46 -24.18
C TYR A 508 12.68 -11.20 -22.94
N HIS A 509 13.23 -11.47 -21.75
CA HIS A 509 12.58 -11.13 -20.50
C HIS A 509 12.34 -9.61 -20.39
N SER A 510 11.21 -9.25 -19.78
CA SER A 510 10.77 -7.85 -19.63
C SER A 510 11.82 -6.93 -19.00
N GLU A 511 12.62 -7.45 -18.08
CA GLU A 511 13.68 -6.73 -17.37
C GLU A 511 14.79 -6.34 -18.34
N LYS A 512 15.19 -7.27 -19.22
CA LYS A 512 16.23 -7.04 -20.23
C LYS A 512 15.76 -6.05 -21.28
N LEU A 513 14.50 -6.17 -21.72
CA LEU A 513 13.86 -5.20 -22.62
C LEU A 513 13.87 -3.78 -22.02
N ALA A 514 13.47 -3.64 -20.75
CA ALA A 514 13.47 -2.37 -20.05
C ALA A 514 14.89 -1.79 -19.88
N VAL A 515 15.88 -2.61 -19.55
CA VAL A 515 17.29 -2.18 -19.45
C VAL A 515 17.85 -1.78 -20.81
N ALA A 516 17.57 -2.54 -21.87
CA ALA A 516 17.99 -2.23 -23.23
C ALA A 516 17.41 -0.90 -23.71
N PHE A 517 16.10 -0.66 -23.47
CA PHE A 517 15.48 0.62 -23.73
C PHE A 517 16.11 1.75 -22.90
N GLY A 518 16.41 1.51 -21.61
CA GLY A 518 17.11 2.46 -20.76
C GLY A 518 18.51 2.83 -21.25
N LEU A 519 19.24 1.87 -21.85
CA LEU A 519 20.56 2.11 -22.46
C LEU A 519 20.49 2.93 -23.76
N ILE A 520 19.37 2.87 -24.48
CA ILE A 520 19.14 3.67 -25.70
C ILE A 520 18.72 5.09 -25.33
N SER A 521 17.77 5.21 -24.41
CA SER A 521 17.00 6.45 -24.23
C SER A 521 17.51 7.35 -23.12
N ILE A 522 18.27 6.83 -22.15
CA ILE A 522 18.75 7.62 -21.01
C ILE A 522 20.20 8.05 -21.25
N SER A 523 20.49 9.35 -21.04
CA SER A 523 21.82 9.94 -21.22
C SER A 523 22.93 9.19 -20.47
N GLU A 524 24.13 9.11 -21.05
CA GLU A 524 25.32 8.57 -20.39
C GLU A 524 25.55 9.20 -18.99
N GLY A 525 26.08 8.42 -18.04
CA GLY A 525 26.21 8.79 -16.62
C GLY A 525 24.96 8.69 -15.71
N THR A 526 23.73 8.75 -16.21
CA THR A 526 22.49 8.64 -15.38
C THR A 526 22.11 7.19 -15.05
N ALA A 527 21.79 6.86 -13.79
CA ALA A 527 21.36 5.49 -13.45
C ALA A 527 20.06 5.08 -14.16
N ILE A 528 19.99 3.83 -14.66
CA ILE A 528 18.77 3.26 -15.26
C ILE A 528 17.89 2.69 -14.16
N GLN A 529 16.60 3.03 -14.12
CA GLN A 529 15.68 2.54 -13.11
C GLN A 529 14.60 1.64 -13.72
N VAL A 530 14.49 0.41 -13.24
CA VAL A 530 13.49 -0.56 -13.72
C VAL A 530 12.67 -1.07 -12.55
N ILE A 531 11.36 -1.12 -12.70
CA ILE A 531 10.46 -1.69 -11.70
C ILE A 531 9.82 -2.96 -12.26
N LYS A 532 9.92 -4.05 -11.50
CA LYS A 532 9.37 -5.37 -11.81
C LYS A 532 8.21 -5.69 -10.87
N ASN A 533 7.10 -6.18 -11.43
CA ASN A 533 5.92 -6.57 -10.63
C ASN A 533 6.09 -7.87 -9.83
N LEU A 534 7.02 -8.72 -10.25
CA LEU A 534 7.40 -9.98 -9.61
C LEU A 534 8.82 -9.88 -9.05
N ARG A 535 9.29 -10.96 -8.42
CA ARG A 535 10.71 -11.12 -8.11
C ARG A 535 11.51 -11.27 -9.40
N ILE A 536 12.68 -10.64 -9.49
CA ILE A 536 13.59 -10.79 -10.63
C ILE A 536 14.00 -12.28 -10.78
N CYS A 537 14.27 -12.80 -11.97
CA CYS A 537 14.80 -14.17 -12.11
C CYS A 537 16.33 -14.21 -12.02
N GLY A 538 16.90 -15.39 -11.72
CA GLY A 538 18.35 -15.57 -11.50
C GLY A 538 19.17 -15.08 -12.69
N ASP A 539 18.76 -15.53 -13.87
CA ASP A 539 19.40 -15.14 -15.13
C ASP A 539 19.33 -13.62 -15.40
N CYS A 540 18.19 -12.96 -15.18
CA CYS A 540 18.10 -11.50 -15.32
C CYS A 540 19.01 -10.78 -14.33
N HIS A 541 19.10 -11.24 -13.09
CA HIS A 541 20.00 -10.68 -12.09
C HIS A 541 21.48 -10.84 -12.52
N ALA A 542 21.87 -12.02 -12.98
CA ALA A 542 23.23 -12.30 -13.47
C ALA A 542 23.59 -11.45 -14.70
N VAL A 543 22.68 -11.35 -15.68
CA VAL A 543 22.88 -10.54 -16.89
C VAL A 543 23.01 -9.07 -16.55
N ILE A 544 22.13 -8.53 -15.70
CA ILE A 544 22.16 -7.09 -15.37
C ILE A 544 23.42 -6.72 -14.59
N LYS A 545 23.97 -7.62 -13.74
CA LYS A 545 25.32 -7.46 -13.17
C LYS A 545 26.34 -7.23 -14.28
N ILE A 546 26.42 -8.13 -15.25
CA ILE A 546 27.42 -8.04 -16.33
C ILE A 546 27.18 -6.79 -17.19
N ILE A 547 25.92 -6.45 -17.51
CA ILE A 547 25.58 -5.22 -18.23
C ILE A 547 26.13 -4.00 -17.49
N SER A 548 25.95 -3.91 -16.16
CA SER A 548 26.41 -2.76 -15.38
C SER A 548 27.92 -2.54 -15.51
N LYS A 549 28.70 -3.62 -15.64
CA LYS A 549 30.16 -3.58 -15.86
C LYS A 549 30.52 -3.25 -17.30
N VAL A 550 29.88 -3.90 -18.26
CA VAL A 550 30.21 -3.79 -19.70
C VAL A 550 29.89 -2.41 -20.25
N TYR A 551 28.82 -1.79 -19.75
CA TYR A 551 28.35 -0.48 -20.18
C TYR A 551 28.72 0.66 -19.23
N ASP A 552 29.51 0.39 -18.18
CA ASP A 552 29.86 1.35 -17.12
C ASP A 552 28.62 2.14 -16.64
N ARG A 553 27.59 1.39 -16.25
CA ARG A 553 26.24 1.93 -16.05
C ARG A 553 25.64 1.40 -14.76
N GLU A 554 25.29 2.31 -13.87
CA GLU A 554 24.48 1.95 -12.70
C GLU A 554 23.06 1.61 -13.13
N ILE A 555 22.58 0.43 -12.71
CA ILE A 555 21.22 -0.03 -12.98
C ILE A 555 20.57 -0.35 -11.64
N ILE A 556 19.39 0.22 -11.39
CA ILE A 556 18.62 0.03 -10.17
C ILE A 556 17.34 -0.71 -10.55
N VAL A 557 17.21 -1.95 -10.12
CA VAL A 557 15.98 -2.74 -10.32
C VAL A 557 15.23 -2.86 -9.00
N ARG A 558 14.01 -2.38 -8.96
CA ARG A 558 13.08 -2.64 -7.85
C ARG A 558 12.22 -3.84 -8.21
N ASP A 559 12.34 -4.92 -7.46
CA ASP A 559 11.40 -6.03 -7.55
C ASP A 559 10.29 -5.91 -6.50
N ARG A 560 9.46 -6.94 -6.37
CA ARG A 560 8.37 -6.95 -5.38
C ARG A 560 8.85 -6.80 -3.93
N ALA A 561 10.07 -7.20 -3.60
CA ALA A 561 10.59 -7.28 -2.24
C ALA A 561 11.58 -6.15 -1.92
N ARG A 562 12.47 -5.78 -2.86
CA ARG A 562 13.62 -4.91 -2.59
C ARG A 562 14.22 -4.27 -3.84
N PHE A 563 15.24 -3.44 -3.60
CA PHE A 563 16.11 -2.89 -4.63
C PHE A 563 17.34 -3.77 -4.83
N HIS A 564 17.70 -3.92 -6.11
CA HIS A 564 18.95 -4.47 -6.57
C HIS A 564 19.68 -3.35 -7.31
N ARG A 565 20.76 -2.83 -6.71
CA ARG A 565 21.61 -1.81 -7.33
C ARG A 565 22.83 -2.49 -7.92
N PHE A 566 22.87 -2.52 -9.24
CA PHE A 566 23.93 -3.12 -10.04
C PHE A 566 24.94 -2.06 -10.43
N LYS A 567 26.20 -2.27 -10.05
CA LYS A 567 27.31 -1.37 -10.36
C LYS A 567 28.60 -2.16 -10.44
N ASP A 568 29.40 -1.91 -11.47
CA ASP A 568 30.72 -2.53 -11.68
C ASP A 568 30.71 -4.07 -11.67
N GLY A 569 29.59 -4.70 -12.05
CA GLY A 569 29.45 -6.16 -12.05
C GLY A 569 28.97 -6.76 -10.73
N LEU A 570 28.73 -5.92 -9.73
CA LEU A 570 28.26 -6.32 -8.41
C LEU A 570 26.81 -5.89 -8.21
N CYS A 571 26.08 -6.59 -7.35
CA CYS A 571 24.75 -6.18 -6.89
C CYS A 571 24.80 -5.86 -5.40
N SER A 572 24.06 -4.84 -4.97
CA SER A 572 23.92 -4.46 -3.55
C SER A 572 23.50 -5.60 -2.63
N CYS A 573 22.85 -6.63 -3.18
CA CYS A 573 22.40 -7.77 -2.41
C CYS A 573 23.43 -8.88 -2.19
N ARG A 574 24.62 -8.79 -2.79
CA ARG A 574 25.69 -9.80 -2.65
C ARG A 574 25.23 -11.23 -3.03
N ASP A 575 24.34 -11.33 -4.01
CA ASP A 575 23.74 -12.59 -4.48
C ASP A 575 22.91 -13.35 -3.43
N TYR A 576 22.62 -12.73 -2.29
CA TYR A 576 21.66 -13.22 -1.30
C TYR A 576 20.31 -12.54 -1.56
N TRP A 577 19.35 -13.20 -2.21
CA TRP A 577 17.96 -12.71 -2.30
C TRP A 577 16.97 -13.79 -1.94
#